data_AF-A0A920T246-F1
#
_entry.id   AF-A0A920T246-F1
#
_cell.length_a   1.000
_cell.length_b   1.000
_cell.length_c   1.000
_cell.angle_alpha   90.00
_cell.angle_beta   90.00
_cell.angle_gamma   90.00
#
_symmetry.space_group_name_H-M   'P 1'
#
loop_
_entity.id
_entity.type
_entity.pdbx_description
1 polymer ?
#
loop_
_entity_poly.entity_id
_entity_poly.type
_entity_poly.pdbx_seq_one_letter_code
_entity_poly.pdbx_strand_id
1 'polypeptide(L)'
;MSNLDIVTQILFKKYSDDYPWLNYTDLNKMIVKFADDPLYEIDIGTVTVDKVRNIHKQIFPLIQKIEQVKAIRTLQYQEPEQPVVKKEDSSIYHELTPNLNYKSYHVLVDSKDRDMENWPNNNPFHFSLGPSSVNLSSQDQSNSIYRSFADVHSITVKKIILPYTALTHPYLLLVINELGSNISGTNNFMNNSFGILTNPTIVGNYSYYEFKENFESVVNSGQESHMTKLFSPRIEISRLTFNIQAPDGTIVDFENNDSVLIELQVTCLRKELENTLLLRPA
;
A
#
# COMPACT_ATOMS: atom_id res chain seq x y z
N MET A 1 17.99 -6.69 -35.85
CA MET A 1 17.85 -5.70 -34.75
C MET A 1 16.37 -5.36 -34.67
N SER A 2 15.74 -5.53 -33.51
CA SER A 2 14.29 -5.29 -33.40
C SER A 2 13.98 -3.79 -33.49
N ASN A 3 12.74 -3.43 -33.88
CA ASN A 3 12.31 -2.03 -33.87
C ASN A 3 12.41 -1.42 -32.46
N LEU A 4 12.18 -2.24 -31.43
CA LEU A 4 12.39 -1.86 -30.04
C LEU A 4 13.87 -1.52 -29.75
N ASP A 5 14.82 -2.33 -30.22
CA ASP A 5 16.25 -2.06 -30.01
C ASP A 5 16.70 -0.76 -30.70
N ILE A 6 16.21 -0.51 -31.91
CA ILE A 6 16.49 0.71 -32.68
C ILE A 6 15.94 1.94 -31.95
N VAL A 7 14.68 1.90 -31.52
CA VAL A 7 14.04 2.98 -30.75
C VAL A 7 14.79 3.21 -29.43
N THR A 8 15.14 2.13 -28.72
CA THR A 8 15.90 2.21 -27.47
C THR A 8 17.27 2.84 -27.70
N GLN A 9 18.01 2.47 -28.75
CA GLN A 9 19.31 3.08 -29.08
C GLN A 9 19.21 4.58 -29.35
N ILE A 10 18.21 5.00 -30.15
CA ILE A 10 18.01 6.41 -30.49
C ILE A 10 17.73 7.22 -29.23
N LEU A 11 16.83 6.74 -28.38
CA LEU A 11 16.44 7.43 -27.15
C LEU A 11 17.53 7.37 -26.08
N PHE A 12 18.26 6.26 -25.98
CA PHE A 12 19.38 6.12 -25.06
C PHE A 12 20.46 7.14 -25.38
N LYS A 13 20.82 7.29 -26.67
CA LYS A 13 21.77 8.33 -27.12
C LYS A 13 21.29 9.75 -26.82
N LYS A 14 19.97 9.98 -26.73
CA LYS A 14 19.41 11.29 -26.38
C LYS A 14 19.50 11.57 -24.87
N TYR A 15 19.39 10.55 -24.02
CA TYR A 15 19.23 10.73 -22.58
C TYR A 15 20.44 10.35 -21.73
N SER A 16 21.40 9.60 -22.27
CA SER A 16 22.51 9.04 -21.49
C SER A 16 23.32 10.10 -20.75
N ASP A 17 23.47 11.27 -21.35
CA ASP A 17 24.31 12.35 -20.82
C ASP A 17 23.56 13.16 -19.76
N ASP A 18 22.27 13.42 -20.00
CA ASP A 18 21.40 14.19 -19.10
C ASP A 18 20.91 13.37 -17.90
N TYR A 19 20.84 12.03 -18.04
CA TYR A 19 20.32 11.11 -17.04
C TYR A 19 21.26 9.91 -16.83
N PRO A 20 22.40 10.08 -16.13
CA PRO A 20 23.42 9.04 -15.99
C PRO A 20 22.95 7.74 -15.33
N TRP A 21 21.84 7.80 -14.59
CA TRP A 21 21.24 6.63 -13.95
C TRP A 21 20.38 5.79 -14.88
N LEU A 22 19.96 6.34 -16.02
CA LEU A 22 19.08 5.66 -16.97
C LEU A 22 19.93 4.76 -17.84
N ASN A 23 19.96 3.46 -17.54
CA ASN A 23 20.68 2.48 -18.36
C ASN A 23 19.80 1.97 -19.52
N TYR A 24 20.45 1.34 -20.51
CA TYR A 24 19.79 0.85 -21.73
C TYR A 24 18.66 -0.16 -21.43
N THR A 25 18.89 -1.07 -20.48
CA THR A 25 17.93 -2.10 -20.08
C THR A 25 16.66 -1.51 -19.47
N ASP A 26 16.81 -0.50 -18.62
CA ASP A 26 15.68 0.15 -17.96
C ASP A 26 14.89 1.00 -18.95
N LEU A 27 15.56 1.70 -19.86
CA LEU A 27 14.90 2.44 -20.94
C LEU A 27 14.11 1.50 -21.85
N ASN A 28 14.65 0.33 -22.18
CA ASN A 28 13.96 -0.69 -22.97
C ASN A 28 12.66 -1.14 -22.27
N LYS A 29 12.71 -1.45 -20.97
CA LYS A 29 11.52 -1.79 -20.16
C LYS A 29 10.49 -0.67 -20.10
N MET A 30 10.94 0.58 -19.98
CA MET A 30 10.04 1.76 -19.99
C MET A 30 9.31 1.87 -21.33
N ILE A 31 10.01 1.69 -22.45
CA ILE A 31 9.41 1.73 -23.78
C ILE A 31 8.37 0.61 -23.92
N VAL A 32 8.70 -0.63 -23.53
CA VAL A 32 7.76 -1.77 -23.61
C VAL A 32 6.51 -1.56 -22.77
N LYS A 33 6.63 -0.93 -21.60
CA LYS A 33 5.53 -0.79 -20.65
C LYS A 33 4.62 0.41 -20.94
N PHE A 34 5.15 1.49 -21.51
CA PHE A 34 4.47 2.78 -21.58
C PHE A 34 4.29 3.33 -23.00
N ALA A 35 4.87 2.67 -24.00
CA ALA A 35 4.40 2.85 -25.37
C ALA A 35 3.19 1.95 -25.58
N ASP A 36 1.97 2.49 -25.47
CA ASP A 36 0.69 1.82 -25.75
C ASP A 36 0.56 1.29 -27.21
N ASP A 37 1.63 1.35 -28.00
CA ASP A 37 1.69 0.86 -29.36
C ASP A 37 2.22 -0.57 -29.32
N PRO A 38 1.54 -1.56 -29.93
CA PRO A 38 2.11 -2.89 -30.13
C PRO A 38 3.31 -2.77 -31.08
N LEU A 39 4.47 -2.38 -30.55
CA LEU A 39 5.79 -2.44 -31.21
C LEU A 39 6.13 -3.85 -31.70
N TYR A 40 5.34 -4.84 -31.26
CA TYR A 40 5.41 -6.26 -31.57
C TYR A 40 4.53 -6.69 -32.74
N GLU A 41 3.63 -5.84 -33.22
CA GLU A 41 2.90 -6.06 -34.48
C GLU A 41 3.53 -5.18 -35.56
N ILE A 42 3.87 -5.79 -36.70
CA ILE A 42 4.51 -5.22 -37.90
C ILE A 42 6.02 -5.52 -37.99
N ASP A 43 6.32 -6.35 -39.00
CA ASP A 43 7.55 -6.67 -39.73
C ASP A 43 8.85 -5.93 -39.42
N ILE A 44 9.95 -6.60 -39.77
CA ILE A 44 11.30 -6.04 -39.99
C ILE A 44 11.18 -4.90 -41.02
N GLY A 45 10.78 -3.72 -40.56
CA GLY A 45 10.31 -2.60 -41.40
C GLY A 45 10.51 -1.27 -40.69
N THR A 46 11.06 -0.32 -41.43
CA THR A 46 11.63 0.97 -41.02
C THR A 46 10.93 1.67 -39.84
N VAL A 47 11.68 1.89 -38.76
CA VAL A 47 11.31 2.81 -37.66
C VAL A 47 11.29 4.24 -38.20
N THR A 48 10.12 4.89 -38.18
CA THR A 48 9.99 6.29 -38.61
C THR A 48 10.29 7.26 -37.48
N VAL A 49 10.73 8.48 -37.82
CA VAL A 49 11.02 9.54 -36.84
C VAL A 49 9.78 9.89 -36.01
N ASP A 50 8.58 9.86 -36.61
CA ASP A 50 7.33 10.17 -35.90
C ASP A 50 6.96 9.12 -34.84
N LYS A 51 7.24 7.83 -35.12
CA LYS A 51 7.08 6.77 -34.12
C LYS A 51 8.00 6.99 -32.91
N VAL A 52 9.28 7.29 -33.16
CA VAL A 52 10.23 7.62 -32.08
C VAL A 52 9.77 8.85 -31.30
N ARG A 53 9.24 9.87 -31.98
CA ARG A 53 8.74 11.09 -31.34
C ARG A 53 7.52 10.83 -30.46
N ASN A 54 6.60 9.96 -30.87
CA ASN A 54 5.44 9.59 -30.06
C ASN A 54 5.85 8.81 -28.81
N ILE A 55 6.76 7.84 -28.95
CA ILE A 55 7.32 7.08 -27.82
C ILE A 55 8.06 8.02 -26.86
N HIS A 56 8.86 8.95 -27.40
CA HIS A 56 9.53 9.99 -26.61
C HIS A 56 8.54 10.78 -25.74
N LYS A 57 7.39 11.20 -26.28
CA LYS A 57 6.37 11.96 -25.53
C LYS A 57 5.77 11.17 -24.37
N GLN A 58 5.69 9.86 -24.47
CA GLN A 58 5.15 8.98 -23.41
C GLN A 58 6.19 8.71 -22.32
N ILE A 59 7.43 8.42 -22.70
CA ILE A 59 8.47 8.02 -21.74
C ILE A 59 9.18 9.21 -21.06
N PHE A 60 9.31 10.36 -21.74
CA PHE A 60 10.09 11.48 -21.22
C PHE A 60 9.55 12.04 -19.89
N PRO A 61 8.22 12.23 -19.71
CA PRO A 61 7.67 12.65 -18.42
C PRO A 61 7.99 11.68 -17.27
N LEU A 62 8.09 10.38 -17.55
CA LEU A 62 8.46 9.37 -16.56
C LEU A 62 9.93 9.51 -16.15
N ILE A 63 10.82 9.71 -17.11
CA ILE A 63 12.25 9.95 -16.85
C ILE A 63 12.43 11.21 -15.98
N GLN A 64 11.74 12.31 -16.31
CA GLN A 64 11.80 13.54 -15.52
C GLN A 64 11.27 13.35 -14.10
N LYS A 65 10.17 12.60 -13.92
CA LYS A 65 9.62 12.33 -12.59
C LYS A 65 10.56 11.48 -11.73
N ILE A 66 11.24 10.49 -12.32
CA ILE A 66 12.23 9.67 -11.60
C ILE A 66 13.44 10.54 -11.17
N GLU A 67 13.91 11.43 -12.05
CA GLU A 67 15.00 12.35 -11.73
C GLU A 67 14.65 13.26 -10.54
N GLN A 68 13.44 13.84 -10.55
CA GLN A 68 12.97 14.69 -9.45
C GLN A 68 12.93 13.94 -8.11
N VAL A 69 12.44 12.70 -8.10
CA VAL A 69 12.42 11.86 -6.89
C VAL A 69 13.83 11.56 -6.39
N LYS A 70 14.78 11.31 -7.30
CA LYS A 70 16.20 11.09 -6.93
C LYS A 70 16.85 12.34 -6.37
N ALA A 71 16.59 13.51 -6.94
CA ALA A 71 17.08 14.79 -6.44
C ALA A 71 16.56 15.06 -5.01
N ILE A 72 15.27 14.82 -4.75
CA ILE A 72 14.67 15.00 -3.42
C ILE A 72 15.32 14.07 -2.38
N ARG A 73 15.54 12.79 -2.73
CA ARG A 73 16.22 11.85 -1.83
C ARG A 73 17.65 12.29 -1.53
N THR A 74 18.36 12.85 -2.51
CA THR A 74 19.74 13.34 -2.33
C THR A 74 19.79 14.55 -1.39
N LEU A 75 18.79 15.43 -1.45
CA LEU A 75 18.69 16.60 -0.55
C LEU A 75 18.37 16.23 0.91
N GLN A 76 17.73 15.08 1.15
CA GLN A 76 17.41 14.60 2.50
C GLN A 76 18.63 14.04 3.27
N TYR A 77 19.80 13.91 2.63
CA TYR A 77 21.02 13.33 3.21
C TYR A 77 22.14 14.34 3.54
N GLN A 78 21.92 15.66 3.40
CA GLN A 78 22.94 16.65 3.74
C GLN A 78 22.86 17.09 5.23
N GLU A 79 23.58 16.37 6.10
CA GLU A 79 24.05 16.84 7.42
C GLU A 79 25.59 17.06 7.37
N PRO A 80 26.18 17.89 8.27
CA PRO A 80 27.34 18.75 7.95
C PRO A 80 28.65 17.99 7.67
N GLU A 81 29.45 18.59 6.78
CA GLU A 81 30.75 18.11 6.31
C GLU A 81 31.69 17.71 7.45
N GLN A 82 32.14 16.45 7.44
CA GLN A 82 33.28 15.94 8.19
C GLN A 82 34.48 15.75 7.24
N PRO A 83 35.73 15.87 7.73
CA PRO A 83 36.89 16.13 6.90
C PRO A 83 37.25 14.96 5.97
N VAL A 84 37.71 15.34 4.78
CA VAL A 84 38.09 14.46 3.67
C VAL A 84 39.18 13.48 4.09
N VAL A 85 38.80 12.24 4.37
CA VAL A 85 39.71 11.09 4.36
C VAL A 85 39.82 10.61 2.92
N LYS A 86 41.00 10.77 2.31
CA LYS A 86 41.33 10.12 1.04
C LYS A 86 41.21 8.61 1.24
N LYS A 87 40.29 7.96 0.53
CA LYS A 87 40.24 6.50 0.44
C LYS A 87 40.41 6.06 -1.00
N GLU A 88 41.44 5.25 -1.15
CA GLU A 88 41.84 4.47 -2.31
C GLU A 88 40.73 3.49 -2.72
N ASP A 89 40.66 3.22 -4.03
CA ASP A 89 40.00 2.12 -4.73
C ASP A 89 38.75 1.50 -4.09
N SER A 90 37.60 2.13 -4.33
CA SER A 90 36.27 1.57 -4.05
C SER A 90 35.79 0.62 -5.15
N SER A 91 36.59 -0.37 -5.52
CA SER A 91 36.08 -1.54 -6.25
C SER A 91 35.74 -2.63 -5.24
N ILE A 92 34.53 -3.18 -5.34
CA ILE A 92 33.91 -4.17 -4.43
C ILE A 92 33.24 -3.56 -3.17
N TYR A 93 32.29 -2.66 -3.39
CA TYR A 93 31.07 -2.67 -2.59
C TYR A 93 29.93 -2.96 -3.56
N HIS A 94 29.50 -4.23 -3.64
CA HIS A 94 28.12 -4.46 -4.03
C HIS A 94 27.29 -3.83 -2.92
N GLU A 95 26.66 -2.69 -3.20
CA GLU A 95 25.58 -2.16 -2.35
C GLU A 95 24.60 -3.30 -2.12
N LEU A 96 24.64 -3.87 -0.90
CA LEU A 96 23.60 -4.75 -0.40
C LEU A 96 22.34 -3.90 -0.34
N THR A 97 21.59 -3.85 -1.44
CA THR A 97 20.27 -3.26 -1.45
C THR A 97 19.41 -4.18 -0.58
N PRO A 98 18.94 -3.76 0.60
CA PRO A 98 18.11 -4.62 1.42
C PRO A 98 16.84 -4.90 0.63
N ASN A 99 16.64 -6.16 0.23
CA ASN A 99 15.39 -6.60 -0.36
C ASN A 99 14.30 -6.43 0.72
N LEU A 100 13.52 -5.36 0.62
CA LEU A 100 12.36 -5.14 1.49
C LEU A 100 11.28 -6.14 1.08
N ASN A 101 11.22 -7.26 1.78
CA ASN A 101 10.18 -8.26 1.59
C ASN A 101 8.94 -7.84 2.41
N TYR A 102 7.75 -7.86 1.81
CA TYR A 102 6.50 -7.52 2.49
C TYR A 102 5.62 -8.76 2.61
N LYS A 103 4.94 -8.90 3.75
CA LYS A 103 3.97 -9.98 3.97
C LYS A 103 2.63 -9.40 4.38
N SER A 104 1.59 -9.80 3.67
CA SER A 104 0.21 -9.44 3.98
C SER A 104 -0.48 -10.53 4.80
N TYR A 105 -1.37 -10.09 5.69
CA TYR A 105 -2.20 -10.92 6.54
C TYR A 105 -3.65 -10.45 6.40
N HIS A 106 -4.58 -11.40 6.26
CA HIS A 106 -6.01 -11.10 6.30
C HIS A 106 -6.50 -11.28 7.74
N VAL A 107 -7.17 -10.25 8.25
CA VAL A 107 -7.74 -10.21 9.59
C VAL A 107 -9.23 -9.99 9.44
N LEU A 108 -10.01 -10.97 9.86
CA LEU A 108 -11.47 -10.87 9.92
C LEU A 108 -11.87 -10.62 11.37
N VAL A 109 -12.73 -9.63 11.56
CA VAL A 109 -13.22 -9.22 12.86
C VAL A 109 -14.74 -9.19 12.81
N ASP A 110 -15.39 -9.95 13.70
CA ASP A 110 -16.84 -9.95 13.87
C ASP A 110 -17.20 -9.31 15.21
N SER A 111 -18.04 -8.28 15.23
CA SER A 111 -18.45 -7.62 16.45
C SER A 111 -19.18 -8.52 17.45
N LYS A 112 -19.68 -9.70 17.04
CA LYS A 112 -20.25 -10.69 17.97
C LYS A 112 -19.23 -11.30 18.93
N ASP A 113 -17.96 -11.30 18.54
CA ASP A 113 -16.87 -11.88 19.30
C ASP A 113 -16.26 -10.88 20.31
N ARG A 114 -16.77 -9.64 20.35
CA ARG A 114 -16.26 -8.60 21.25
C ARG A 114 -16.42 -8.99 22.73
N ASP A 115 -15.64 -8.32 23.57
CA ASP A 115 -15.88 -8.33 25.01
C ASP A 115 -17.17 -7.59 25.37
N MET A 116 -18.26 -8.33 25.60
CA MET A 116 -19.57 -7.76 25.90
C MET A 116 -19.66 -7.09 27.28
N GLU A 117 -18.71 -7.33 28.18
CA GLU A 117 -18.67 -6.65 29.48
C GLU A 117 -18.25 -5.19 29.32
N ASN A 118 -17.21 -4.96 28.52
CA ASN A 118 -16.65 -3.62 28.28
C ASN A 118 -17.25 -2.93 27.04
N TRP A 119 -17.72 -3.70 26.06
CA TRP A 119 -18.30 -3.23 24.80
C TRP A 119 -19.65 -3.91 24.59
N PRO A 120 -20.72 -3.47 25.28
CA PRO A 120 -22.02 -4.16 25.23
C PRO A 120 -22.74 -4.03 23.89
N ASN A 121 -22.35 -3.08 23.03
CA ASN A 121 -22.98 -2.83 21.73
C ASN A 121 -22.13 -3.37 20.57
N ASN A 122 -22.77 -3.78 19.48
CA ASN A 122 -22.10 -4.24 18.27
C ASN A 122 -21.40 -3.12 17.47
N ASN A 123 -21.59 -1.86 17.88
CA ASN A 123 -20.86 -0.69 17.42
C ASN A 123 -20.90 0.40 18.52
N PRO A 124 -19.77 1.02 18.89
CA PRO A 124 -18.40 0.65 18.55
C PRO A 124 -17.98 -0.69 19.19
N PHE A 125 -16.91 -1.29 18.72
CA PHE A 125 -16.35 -2.53 19.28
C PHE A 125 -14.84 -2.58 19.18
N HIS A 126 -14.22 -3.42 20.01
CA HIS A 126 -12.79 -3.44 20.25
C HIS A 126 -12.23 -4.85 20.29
N PHE A 127 -11.05 -5.02 19.71
CA PHE A 127 -10.28 -6.27 19.77
C PHE A 127 -8.82 -5.98 20.11
N SER A 128 -8.31 -6.71 21.10
CA SER A 128 -6.88 -6.73 21.40
C SER A 128 -6.16 -7.71 20.48
N LEU A 129 -4.93 -7.34 20.09
CA LEU A 129 -4.04 -8.15 19.27
C LEU A 129 -3.08 -8.91 20.18
N GLY A 130 -3.19 -10.24 20.17
CA GLY A 130 -2.41 -11.16 20.99
C GLY A 130 -1.09 -11.61 20.36
N PRO A 131 -0.31 -12.46 21.04
CA PRO A 131 0.95 -12.98 20.51
C PRO A 131 0.72 -13.85 19.27
N SER A 132 1.66 -13.80 18.32
CA SER A 132 1.62 -14.56 17.05
C SER A 132 1.78 -16.08 17.19
N SER A 133 1.98 -16.58 18.41
CA SER A 133 2.10 -18.00 18.76
C SER A 133 1.19 -18.31 19.94
N VAL A 134 0.21 -19.20 19.75
CA VAL A 134 -0.66 -19.66 20.83
C VAL A 134 -0.37 -21.13 21.08
N ASN A 135 -0.04 -21.49 22.32
CA ASN A 135 -0.29 -22.85 22.79
C ASN A 135 -1.80 -22.98 22.95
N LEU A 136 -2.47 -23.56 21.94
CA LEU A 136 -3.93 -23.74 21.85
C LEU A 136 -4.54 -24.64 22.96
N SER A 137 -3.80 -24.95 24.02
CA SER A 137 -4.20 -25.87 25.08
C SER A 137 -4.97 -25.22 26.23
N SER A 138 -5.14 -23.90 26.25
CA SER A 138 -5.91 -23.23 27.30
C SER A 138 -6.53 -21.92 26.83
N GLN A 139 -7.86 -21.92 26.83
CA GLN A 139 -8.79 -20.79 26.72
C GLN A 139 -9.25 -20.39 25.32
N ASP A 140 -10.54 -20.65 25.06
CA ASP A 140 -11.43 -19.82 24.27
C ASP A 140 -11.37 -18.38 24.80
N GLN A 141 -10.48 -17.53 24.28
CA GLN A 141 -10.62 -16.08 24.45
C GLN A 141 -11.23 -15.54 23.17
N SER A 142 -12.56 -15.59 23.10
CA SER A 142 -13.35 -15.16 21.94
C SER A 142 -13.16 -13.68 21.60
N ASN A 143 -12.49 -12.88 22.42
CA ASN A 143 -12.39 -11.41 22.30
C ASN A 143 -11.00 -10.90 21.87
N SER A 144 -10.17 -11.74 21.24
CA SER A 144 -8.82 -11.34 20.80
C SER A 144 -8.43 -11.92 19.44
N ILE A 145 -7.59 -11.18 18.71
CA ILE A 145 -6.98 -11.67 17.47
C ILE A 145 -5.60 -12.19 17.83
N TYR A 146 -5.35 -13.49 17.67
CA TYR A 146 -4.08 -14.14 18.04
C TYR A 146 -2.93 -13.87 17.05
N ARG A 147 -2.60 -12.60 16.86
CA ARG A 147 -1.52 -12.15 16.00
C ARG A 147 -1.05 -10.77 16.40
N SER A 148 0.26 -10.63 16.55
CA SER A 148 0.92 -9.34 16.72
C SER A 148 1.34 -8.82 15.35
N PHE A 149 1.19 -7.52 15.13
CA PHE A 149 1.61 -6.85 13.91
C PHE A 149 2.61 -5.75 14.25
N ALA A 150 3.88 -6.06 14.03
CA ALA A 150 4.99 -5.12 14.09
C ALA A 150 5.44 -4.71 12.68
N ASP A 151 6.14 -3.58 12.58
CA ASP A 151 6.61 -3.01 11.31
C ASP A 151 5.49 -2.94 10.24
N VAL A 152 4.28 -2.54 10.67
CA VAL A 152 3.13 -2.38 9.78
C VAL A 152 3.42 -1.25 8.80
N HIS A 153 3.40 -1.60 7.53
CA HIS A 153 3.63 -0.69 6.43
C HIS A 153 2.33 -0.13 5.88
N SER A 154 1.28 -0.95 5.80
CA SER A 154 -0.02 -0.53 5.31
C SER A 154 -1.15 -1.36 5.90
N ILE A 155 -2.33 -0.76 5.96
CA ILE A 155 -3.59 -1.45 6.29
C ILE A 155 -4.62 -1.05 5.25
N THR A 156 -5.29 -2.04 4.67
CA THR A 156 -6.39 -1.88 3.73
C THR A 156 -7.65 -2.53 4.27
N VAL A 157 -8.77 -1.81 4.27
CA VAL A 157 -10.09 -2.42 4.51
C VAL A 157 -10.57 -3.04 3.19
N LYS A 158 -10.81 -4.34 3.18
CA LYS A 158 -11.26 -5.08 1.98
C LYS A 158 -12.76 -5.22 1.92
N LYS A 159 -13.38 -5.47 3.06
CA LYS A 159 -14.80 -5.79 3.15
C LYS A 159 -15.40 -5.33 4.45
N ILE A 160 -16.62 -4.84 4.39
CA ILE A 160 -17.45 -4.57 5.56
C ILE A 160 -18.85 -5.11 5.30
N ILE A 161 -19.40 -5.82 6.28
CA ILE A 161 -20.78 -6.28 6.29
C ILE A 161 -21.47 -5.66 7.50
N LEU A 162 -22.53 -4.90 7.26
CA LEU A 162 -23.32 -4.24 8.30
C LEU A 162 -24.76 -4.75 8.27
N PRO A 163 -25.46 -4.80 9.41
CA PRO A 163 -26.92 -4.92 9.41
C PRO A 163 -27.53 -3.79 8.58
N TYR A 164 -28.49 -4.14 7.73
CA TYR A 164 -29.18 -3.17 6.89
C TYR A 164 -30.13 -2.34 7.75
N THR A 165 -29.71 -1.12 8.08
CA THR A 165 -30.62 -0.10 8.58
C THR A 165 -31.21 0.63 7.37
N ALA A 166 -32.54 0.79 7.35
CA ALA A 166 -33.20 1.52 6.26
C ALA A 166 -32.55 2.90 6.13
N LEU A 167 -31.87 3.14 5.01
CA LEU A 167 -30.91 4.22 4.77
C LEU A 167 -31.46 5.61 5.16
N THR A 168 -31.22 6.03 6.40
CA THR A 168 -31.42 7.42 6.84
C THR A 168 -30.28 8.32 6.41
N HIS A 169 -29.13 7.74 6.03
CA HIS A 169 -27.91 8.46 5.70
C HIS A 169 -27.36 8.06 4.32
N PRO A 170 -26.88 9.03 3.53
CA PRO A 170 -26.34 8.77 2.18
C PRO A 170 -25.00 8.03 2.18
N TYR A 171 -24.27 8.12 3.29
CA TYR A 171 -23.00 7.44 3.52
C TYR A 171 -22.78 7.27 5.02
N LEU A 172 -21.89 6.34 5.38
CA LEU A 172 -21.39 6.17 6.74
C LEU A 172 -19.89 6.45 6.79
N LEU A 173 -19.38 6.78 7.97
CA LEU A 173 -17.96 6.98 8.23
C LEU A 173 -17.43 5.79 9.03
N LEU A 174 -16.35 5.19 8.56
CA LEU A 174 -15.56 4.22 9.31
C LEU A 174 -14.46 4.96 10.05
N VAL A 175 -14.41 4.80 11.36
CA VAL A 175 -13.32 5.27 12.21
C VAL A 175 -12.60 4.06 12.80
N ILE A 176 -11.28 4.02 12.65
CA ILE A 176 -10.41 3.05 13.32
C ILE A 176 -9.43 3.85 14.18
N ASN A 177 -9.69 3.91 15.48
CA ASN A 177 -9.08 4.90 16.37
C ASN A 177 -7.54 4.88 16.34
N GLU A 178 -6.96 3.68 16.31
CA GLU A 178 -5.51 3.48 16.32
C GLU A 178 -4.84 3.86 14.99
N LEU A 179 -5.60 3.89 13.89
CA LEU A 179 -5.05 4.17 12.56
C LEU A 179 -5.24 5.64 12.17
N GLY A 180 -6.10 6.37 12.87
CA GLY A 180 -6.43 7.76 12.54
C GLY A 180 -7.14 7.88 11.19
N SER A 181 -7.03 9.06 10.58
CA SER A 181 -7.74 9.38 9.34
C SER A 181 -6.96 9.05 8.07
N ASN A 182 -7.70 8.73 7.02
CA ASN A 182 -7.21 8.59 5.65
C ASN A 182 -7.92 9.55 4.69
N ILE A 183 -8.82 10.39 5.22
CA ILE A 183 -9.69 11.27 4.46
C ILE A 183 -9.44 12.71 4.90
N SER A 184 -9.26 13.58 3.92
CA SER A 184 -9.30 15.03 4.10
C SER A 184 -10.67 15.54 3.65
N GLY A 185 -11.52 15.88 4.62
CA GLY A 185 -12.85 16.42 4.40
C GLY A 185 -12.99 17.87 4.86
N THR A 186 -14.22 18.38 4.80
CA THR A 186 -14.54 19.77 5.17
C THR A 186 -15.01 19.93 6.61
N ASN A 187 -15.15 18.83 7.36
CA ASN A 187 -15.55 18.84 8.76
C ASN A 187 -14.71 17.87 9.61
N ASN A 188 -14.79 18.02 10.93
CA ASN A 188 -14.00 17.24 11.88
C ASN A 188 -14.31 15.74 11.84
N PHE A 189 -15.56 15.34 11.57
CA PHE A 189 -15.93 13.92 11.52
C PHE A 189 -15.28 13.23 10.33
N MET A 190 -15.35 13.84 9.14
CA MET A 190 -14.65 13.35 7.95
C MET A 190 -13.14 13.34 8.15
N ASN A 191 -12.58 14.40 8.73
CA ASN A 191 -11.13 14.51 8.98
C ASN A 191 -10.62 13.50 10.00
N ASN A 192 -11.50 12.87 10.79
CA ASN A 192 -11.15 11.81 11.73
C ASN A 192 -11.54 10.41 11.22
N SER A 193 -12.09 10.30 10.01
CA SER A 193 -12.54 9.03 9.46
C SER A 193 -11.43 8.32 8.68
N PHE A 194 -11.32 7.01 8.90
CA PHE A 194 -10.47 6.13 8.11
C PHE A 194 -11.02 5.93 6.70
N GLY A 195 -12.35 5.88 6.55
CA GLY A 195 -12.99 5.59 5.27
C GLY A 195 -14.46 6.03 5.24
N ILE A 196 -15.05 6.13 4.05
CA ILE A 196 -16.48 6.39 3.81
C ILE A 196 -17.14 5.15 3.19
N LEU A 197 -18.29 4.76 3.70
CA LEU A 197 -19.07 3.63 3.19
C LEU A 197 -20.21 4.16 2.32
N THR A 198 -20.15 3.86 1.02
CA THR A 198 -21.15 4.26 0.02
C THR A 198 -21.53 3.08 -0.86
N ASN A 199 -22.70 3.16 -1.48
CA ASN A 199 -23.19 2.21 -2.50
C ASN A 199 -23.09 0.72 -2.08
N PRO A 200 -23.69 0.31 -0.94
CA PRO A 200 -23.67 -1.09 -0.54
C PRO A 200 -24.46 -1.96 -1.52
N THR A 201 -24.03 -3.22 -1.65
CA THR A 201 -24.88 -4.28 -2.19
C THR A 201 -25.74 -4.84 -1.06
N ILE A 202 -27.06 -4.80 -1.22
CA ILE A 202 -27.98 -5.30 -0.20
C ILE A 202 -28.27 -6.77 -0.45
N VAL A 203 -28.03 -7.63 0.55
CA VAL A 203 -28.34 -9.06 0.51
C VAL A 203 -29.05 -9.44 1.81
N GLY A 204 -30.34 -9.77 1.70
CA GLY A 204 -31.19 -10.00 2.87
C GLY A 204 -31.24 -8.76 3.76
N ASN A 205 -30.98 -8.93 5.05
CA ASN A 205 -30.96 -7.85 6.04
C ASN A 205 -29.55 -7.27 6.27
N TYR A 206 -28.66 -7.37 5.29
CA TYR A 206 -27.28 -6.90 5.41
C TYR A 206 -26.82 -6.06 4.21
N SER A 207 -26.02 -5.04 4.50
CA SER A 207 -25.30 -4.19 3.57
C SER A 207 -23.87 -4.67 3.40
N TYR A 208 -23.47 -4.96 2.17
CA TYR A 208 -22.12 -5.39 1.81
C TYR A 208 -21.36 -4.26 1.12
N TYR A 209 -20.21 -3.90 1.69
CA TYR A 209 -19.25 -2.97 1.12
C TYR A 209 -17.98 -3.75 0.78
N GLU A 210 -17.62 -3.80 -0.50
CA GLU A 210 -16.42 -4.48 -0.99
C GLU A 210 -15.50 -3.50 -1.72
N PHE A 211 -14.23 -3.49 -1.33
CA PHE A 211 -13.23 -2.56 -1.85
C PHE A 211 -12.17 -3.34 -2.63
N LYS A 212 -12.12 -3.10 -3.94
CA LYS A 212 -11.21 -3.79 -4.88
C LYS A 212 -9.81 -3.18 -4.92
N GLU A 213 -9.38 -2.50 -3.87
CA GLU A 213 -8.09 -1.81 -3.86
C GLU A 213 -6.95 -2.82 -4.02
N ASN A 214 -6.10 -2.61 -5.03
CA ASN A 214 -4.98 -3.49 -5.32
C ASN A 214 -3.77 -3.09 -4.47
N PHE A 215 -3.38 -4.00 -3.58
CA PHE A 215 -2.22 -3.85 -2.71
C PHE A 215 -0.92 -3.51 -3.46
N GLU A 216 -0.68 -4.13 -4.63
CA GLU A 216 0.54 -3.88 -5.43
C GLU A 216 0.59 -2.44 -5.95
N SER A 217 -0.56 -1.83 -6.20
CA SER A 217 -0.62 -0.42 -6.61
C SER A 217 -0.21 0.48 -5.46
N VAL A 218 -0.67 0.21 -4.24
CA VAL A 218 -0.41 1.06 -3.06
C VAL A 218 1.08 1.03 -2.69
N VAL A 219 1.69 -0.16 -2.62
CA VAL A 219 3.11 -0.30 -2.23
C VAL A 219 4.05 0.30 -3.28
N ASN A 220 3.75 0.12 -4.57
CA ASN A 220 4.65 0.60 -5.64
C ASN A 220 4.45 2.09 -5.98
N SER A 221 3.25 2.63 -5.80
CA SER A 221 2.97 4.05 -6.09
C SER A 221 3.18 4.97 -4.89
N GLY A 222 3.18 4.41 -3.67
CA GLY A 222 3.19 5.19 -2.43
C GLY A 222 1.93 6.04 -2.24
N GLN A 223 0.85 5.75 -2.97
CA GLN A 223 -0.41 6.48 -2.84
C GLN A 223 -1.37 5.74 -1.93
N GLU A 224 -1.84 6.46 -0.92
CA GLU A 224 -3.01 6.07 -0.14
C GLU A 224 -4.25 6.10 -1.04
N SER A 225 -5.17 5.19 -0.76
CA SER A 225 -6.49 5.16 -1.38
C SER A 225 -7.53 5.31 -0.28
N HIS A 226 -8.78 5.55 -0.65
CA HIS A 226 -9.84 5.87 0.31
C HIS A 226 -10.05 4.80 1.41
N MET A 227 -9.66 3.52 1.20
CA MET A 227 -9.70 2.45 2.20
C MET A 227 -8.32 1.86 2.54
N THR A 228 -7.22 2.49 2.12
CA THR A 228 -5.85 2.05 2.43
C THR A 228 -5.02 3.18 3.01
N LYS A 229 -4.44 2.93 4.20
CA LYS A 229 -3.50 3.83 4.85
C LYS A 229 -2.07 3.31 4.79
N LEU A 230 -1.13 4.21 4.52
CA LEU A 230 0.30 3.94 4.55
C LEU A 230 0.93 4.51 5.82
N PHE A 231 1.85 3.77 6.41
CA PHE A 231 2.53 4.18 7.63
C PHE A 231 4.01 4.48 7.35
N SER A 232 4.38 5.74 7.56
CA SER A 232 5.76 6.23 7.48
C SER A 232 5.98 7.30 8.57
N PRO A 233 6.60 6.97 9.72
CA PRO A 233 7.25 5.70 10.03
C PRO A 233 6.26 4.53 10.16
N ARG A 234 6.77 3.30 9.99
CA ARG A 234 6.00 2.07 10.22
C ARG A 234 5.58 1.99 11.68
N ILE A 235 4.41 1.41 11.95
CA ILE A 235 3.84 1.34 13.30
C ILE A 235 3.77 -0.10 13.81
N GLU A 236 3.58 -0.22 15.11
CA GLU A 236 3.12 -1.45 15.76
C GLU A 236 1.69 -1.23 16.23
N ILE A 237 0.83 -2.23 16.03
CA ILE A 237 -0.56 -2.19 16.48
C ILE A 237 -0.78 -3.30 17.52
N SER A 238 -1.35 -2.93 18.66
CA SER A 238 -1.68 -3.83 19.77
C SER A 238 -3.19 -4.01 19.95
N ARG A 239 -4.00 -3.17 19.30
CA ARG A 239 -5.46 -3.21 19.35
C ARG A 239 -6.08 -2.55 18.13
N LEU A 240 -7.34 -2.85 17.90
CA LEU A 240 -8.18 -2.21 16.90
C LEU A 240 -9.54 -1.88 17.52
N THR A 241 -9.94 -0.62 17.43
CA THR A 241 -11.24 -0.13 17.87
C THR A 241 -11.98 0.44 16.66
N PHE A 242 -13.13 -0.16 16.34
CA PHE A 242 -13.93 0.20 15.18
C PHE A 242 -15.16 0.99 15.62
N ASN A 243 -15.48 2.04 14.87
CA ASN A 243 -16.67 2.84 15.07
C ASN A 243 -17.27 3.24 13.72
N ILE A 244 -18.52 2.86 13.50
CA ILE A 244 -19.32 3.30 12.35
C ILE A 244 -20.18 4.49 12.78
N GLN A 245 -19.99 5.61 12.10
CA GLN A 245 -20.69 6.86 12.39
C GLN A 245 -21.54 7.31 11.21
N ALA A 246 -22.63 8.00 11.50
CA ALA A 246 -23.37 8.78 10.52
C ALA A 246 -22.57 10.03 10.08
N PRO A 247 -22.99 10.71 9.01
CA PRO A 247 -22.32 11.92 8.50
C PRO A 247 -22.10 13.05 9.51
N ASP A 248 -22.95 13.11 10.54
CA ASP A 248 -22.92 14.08 11.62
C ASP A 248 -22.06 13.65 12.82
N GLY A 249 -21.40 12.49 12.72
CA GLY A 249 -20.56 11.92 13.77
C GLY A 249 -21.31 11.12 14.82
N THR A 250 -22.64 11.01 14.73
CA THR A 250 -23.41 10.17 15.65
C THR A 250 -23.08 8.69 15.41
N ILE A 251 -22.93 7.92 16.49
CA ILE A 251 -22.64 6.49 16.39
C ILE A 251 -23.88 5.78 15.85
N VAL A 252 -23.71 4.96 14.81
CA VAL A 252 -24.81 4.16 14.26
C VAL A 252 -25.12 3.03 15.22
N ASP A 253 -26.35 2.98 15.72
CA ASP A 253 -26.87 1.80 16.40
C ASP A 253 -27.45 0.85 15.35
N PHE A 254 -26.99 -0.39 15.36
CA PHE A 254 -27.46 -1.41 14.42
C PHE A 254 -28.64 -2.22 14.94
N GLU A 255 -29.11 -1.93 16.17
CA GLU A 255 -30.19 -2.64 16.86
C GLU A 255 -29.92 -4.18 16.96
N ASN A 256 -30.66 -4.88 17.83
CA ASN A 256 -30.67 -6.35 17.93
C ASN A 256 -29.32 -7.09 18.11
N ASN A 257 -28.23 -6.37 18.38
CA ASN A 257 -26.88 -6.94 18.50
C ASN A 257 -26.48 -7.82 17.28
N ASP A 258 -26.91 -7.43 16.08
CA ASP A 258 -26.55 -8.13 14.86
C ASP A 258 -25.06 -7.97 14.53
N SER A 259 -24.51 -8.94 13.78
CA SER A 259 -23.07 -8.99 13.47
C SER A 259 -22.65 -7.84 12.55
N VAL A 260 -21.54 -7.18 12.92
CA VAL A 260 -20.79 -6.26 12.07
C VAL A 260 -19.45 -6.91 11.77
N LEU A 261 -19.18 -7.23 10.50
CA LEU A 261 -17.95 -7.89 10.08
C LEU A 261 -17.05 -6.95 9.29
N ILE A 262 -15.77 -6.91 9.64
CA ILE A 262 -14.75 -6.12 8.94
C ILE A 262 -13.59 -7.04 8.55
N GLU A 263 -13.20 -7.02 7.29
CA GLU A 263 -12.00 -7.66 6.78
C GLU A 263 -10.91 -6.61 6.50
N LEU A 264 -9.75 -6.78 7.15
CA LEU A 264 -8.55 -6.00 6.94
C LEU A 264 -7.47 -6.84 6.26
N GLN A 265 -6.74 -6.23 5.34
CA GLN A 265 -5.43 -6.70 4.89
C GLN A 265 -4.34 -5.86 5.58
N VAL A 266 -3.60 -6.47 6.50
CA VAL A 266 -2.47 -5.84 7.21
C VAL A 266 -1.18 -6.26 6.54
N THR A 267 -0.37 -5.32 6.09
CA THR A 267 0.93 -5.60 5.48
C THR A 267 2.06 -5.14 6.36
N CYS A 268 2.93 -6.09 6.69
CA CYS A 268 4.13 -5.85 7.50
C CYS A 268 5.38 -6.01 6.64
N LEU A 269 6.45 -5.27 7.00
CA LEU A 269 7.77 -5.58 6.49
C LEU A 269 8.26 -6.90 7.10
N ARG A 270 8.69 -7.83 6.26
CA ARG A 270 9.40 -9.04 6.67
C ARG A 270 10.90 -8.75 6.61
N LYS A 271 11.52 -8.62 7.78
CA LYS A 271 12.98 -8.62 7.91
C LYS A 271 13.46 -10.06 7.75
N GLU A 272 13.82 -10.47 6.54
CA GLU A 272 14.62 -11.69 6.36
C GLU A 272 16.08 -11.31 6.52
N LEU A 273 16.77 -11.93 7.48
CA LEU A 273 18.22 -11.98 7.48
C LEU A 273 18.62 -12.90 6.32
N GLU A 274 18.82 -12.34 5.13
CA GLU A 274 19.52 -13.06 4.08
C GLU A 274 20.95 -13.31 4.57
N ASN A 275 21.21 -14.51 5.11
CA ASN A 275 22.57 -15.05 5.18
C ASN A 275 23.01 -15.40 3.75
N THR A 276 23.33 -14.40 2.94
CA THR A 276 24.02 -14.54 1.65
C THR A 276 25.54 -14.63 1.82
N LEU A 277 26.01 -15.12 2.97
CA LEU A 277 27.36 -15.65 3.13
C LEU A 277 27.25 -17.18 3.10
N LEU A 278 27.98 -17.80 2.17
CA LEU A 278 28.22 -19.25 1.97
C LEU A 278 27.61 -19.88 0.71
N LEU A 279 27.88 -19.30 -0.46
CA LEU A 279 28.19 -20.13 -1.63
C LEU A 279 29.45 -19.57 -2.30
N ARG A 280 30.62 -19.99 -1.80
CA ARG A 280 31.83 -20.00 -2.64
C ARG A 280 31.73 -21.26 -3.51
N PRO A 281 31.78 -21.16 -4.85
CA PRO A 281 32.02 -22.33 -5.67
C PRO A 281 33.44 -22.84 -5.38
N ALA A 282 33.55 -24.15 -5.18
CA ALA A 282 34.82 -24.87 -5.14
C ALA A 282 35.43 -24.96 -6.55
#